data_AF-A0A2W7BIE4-F1
#
_entry.id   AF-A0A2W7BIE4-F1
#
_cell.length_a   1.000
_cell.length_b   1.000
_cell.length_c   1.000
_cell.angle_alpha   90.00
_cell.angle_beta   90.00
_cell.angle_gamma   90.00
#
_symmetry.space_group_name_H-M   'P 1'
#
loop_
_entity.id
_entity.type
_entity.pdbx_description
1 polymer ?
#
loop_
_entity_poly.entity_id
_entity_poly.type
_entity_poly.pdbx_seq_one_letter_code
_entity_poly.pdbx_strand_id
1 'polypeptide(L)'
;MTENNLRARFLEASNNLKLFPLLTAEELEKFCVNYDTETLLDLRQRIQDGSNNSKIILSGHTGCGKSTLLANLAQDYQNQFFVSLFSISDTIENSDVNYINILFIIGLKLLESAEKANISLPGSMQNDLISWFGKTIITQMAEFKAEAGVGANLLQWLVLKLKVDAGFRKEIKQEYAPKVSELVTKINEIAAVIETVTNKRVLVIIDDIDKLDREIVLETFHGNIKSLFLPNFCIVYTLPIWALRDGELLPTLQSETSDQLVAMRVMKIYAKGETHKPDPVPQKKAVETLKKILRLRLDRESYLADPNSESELIDEEAIAQVILYSGGVLRELVRITNECCRICLRWLLQEPEKTVKIDLDVLEIAVNNLRIQMARTLGKKRYEIWLFWIHSKNCIIEYIV
;
A
#
# COMPACT_ATOMS: atom_id res chain seq x y z
N MET A 1 -13.93 -20.06 -32.95
CA MET A 1 -13.57 -19.39 -31.68
C MET A 1 -13.97 -17.93 -31.85
N THR A 2 -15.06 -17.51 -31.21
CA THR A 2 -15.84 -16.32 -31.59
C THR A 2 -15.26 -15.00 -31.04
N GLU A 3 -15.33 -13.93 -31.83
CA GLU A 3 -14.90 -12.52 -31.59
C GLU A 3 -15.14 -11.98 -30.17
N ASN A 4 -16.20 -12.42 -29.49
CA ASN A 4 -16.51 -12.05 -28.11
C ASN A 4 -15.45 -12.49 -27.08
N ASN A 5 -14.55 -13.42 -27.43
CA ASN A 5 -13.54 -13.94 -26.52
C ASN A 5 -12.32 -13.00 -26.37
N LEU A 6 -11.75 -12.51 -27.48
CA LEU A 6 -10.50 -11.74 -27.42
C LEU A 6 -10.68 -10.37 -26.71
N ARG A 7 -11.74 -9.64 -27.05
CA ARG A 7 -12.07 -8.38 -26.39
C ARG A 7 -12.35 -8.58 -24.89
N ALA A 8 -13.07 -9.66 -24.53
CA ALA A 8 -13.34 -9.99 -23.13
C ALA A 8 -12.04 -10.28 -22.36
N ARG A 9 -11.10 -11.01 -22.95
CA ARG A 9 -9.77 -11.27 -22.36
C ARG A 9 -8.96 -10.00 -22.16
N PHE A 10 -8.93 -9.08 -23.13
CA PHE A 10 -8.27 -7.78 -22.92
C PHE A 10 -8.96 -6.90 -21.87
N LEU A 11 -10.30 -6.98 -21.74
CA LEU A 11 -11.03 -6.29 -20.67
C LEU A 11 -10.68 -6.86 -19.30
N GLU A 12 -10.62 -8.18 -19.18
CA GLU A 12 -10.19 -8.87 -17.96
C GLU A 12 -8.74 -8.51 -17.61
N ALA A 13 -7.82 -8.60 -18.57
CA ALA A 13 -6.43 -8.21 -18.42
C ALA A 13 -6.29 -6.74 -17.97
N SER A 14 -7.03 -5.82 -18.59
CA SER A 14 -7.04 -4.41 -18.21
C SER A 14 -7.56 -4.19 -16.77
N ASN A 15 -8.56 -4.97 -16.34
CA ASN A 15 -9.04 -4.97 -14.96
C ASN A 15 -7.98 -5.50 -13.97
N ASN A 16 -7.29 -6.58 -14.32
CA ASN A 16 -6.19 -7.16 -13.54
C ASN A 16 -4.94 -6.26 -13.50
N LEU A 17 -4.83 -5.30 -14.42
CA LEU A 17 -3.76 -4.29 -14.51
C LEU A 17 -4.16 -2.91 -13.95
N LYS A 18 -5.20 -2.84 -13.13
CA LYS A 18 -5.47 -1.63 -12.34
C LYS A 18 -4.35 -1.41 -11.31
N LEU A 19 -4.03 -0.14 -11.05
CA LEU A 19 -2.98 0.27 -10.10
C LEU A 19 -3.46 0.24 -8.65
N PHE A 20 -4.17 -0.83 -8.28
CA PHE A 20 -4.60 -1.08 -6.90
C PHE A 20 -3.74 -2.21 -6.29
N PRO A 21 -3.45 -2.15 -4.98
CA PRO A 21 -2.77 -3.23 -4.29
C PRO A 21 -3.65 -4.49 -4.23
N LEU A 22 -3.03 -5.65 -4.04
CA LEU A 22 -3.75 -6.90 -3.77
C LEU A 22 -3.98 -6.97 -2.26
N LEU A 23 -5.24 -6.99 -1.83
CA LEU A 23 -5.60 -6.87 -0.41
C LEU A 23 -6.31 -8.12 0.11
N THR A 24 -7.08 -8.79 -0.74
CA THR A 24 -7.85 -9.98 -0.36
C THR A 24 -7.04 -11.26 -0.55
N ALA A 25 -7.44 -12.33 0.16
CA ALA A 25 -6.81 -13.66 0.01
C ALA A 25 -6.92 -14.18 -1.42
N GLU A 26 -8.08 -13.97 -2.06
CA GLU A 26 -8.30 -14.36 -3.45
C GLU A 26 -7.38 -13.61 -4.42
N GLU A 27 -7.23 -12.29 -4.26
CA GLU A 27 -6.31 -11.50 -5.10
C GLU A 27 -4.85 -11.90 -4.89
N LEU A 28 -4.45 -12.15 -3.63
CA LEU A 28 -3.11 -12.58 -3.30
C LEU A 28 -2.81 -13.98 -3.86
N GLU A 29 -3.73 -14.93 -3.71
CA GLU A 29 -3.59 -16.26 -4.31
C GLU A 29 -3.49 -16.19 -5.84
N LYS A 30 -4.30 -15.33 -6.46
CA LYS A 30 -4.34 -15.21 -7.93
C LYS A 30 -3.11 -14.52 -8.52
N PHE A 31 -2.61 -13.46 -7.88
CA PHE A 31 -1.68 -12.52 -8.51
C PHE A 31 -0.43 -12.18 -7.68
N CYS A 32 -0.33 -12.60 -6.41
CA CYS A 32 0.86 -12.31 -5.61
C CYS A 32 2.06 -13.10 -6.14
N VAL A 33 3.18 -12.39 -6.29
CA VAL A 33 4.48 -12.98 -6.61
C VAL A 33 5.47 -12.40 -5.62
N ASN A 34 6.34 -13.25 -5.08
CA ASN A 34 7.41 -12.85 -4.17
C ASN A 34 8.41 -11.95 -4.89
N TYR A 35 8.13 -10.65 -4.91
CA TYR A 35 8.92 -9.63 -5.59
C TYR A 35 10.17 -9.22 -4.78
N ASP A 36 10.00 -8.99 -3.48
CA ASP A 36 11.09 -8.62 -2.56
C ASP A 36 11.10 -9.56 -1.34
N THR A 37 11.64 -10.77 -1.55
CA THR A 37 11.69 -11.81 -0.53
C THR A 37 12.53 -11.40 0.68
N GLU A 38 13.62 -10.65 0.46
CA GLU A 38 14.51 -10.21 1.54
C GLU A 38 13.78 -9.25 2.49
N THR A 39 13.09 -8.24 1.94
CA THR A 39 12.28 -7.31 2.75
C THR A 39 11.18 -8.04 3.52
N LEU A 40 10.51 -9.01 2.89
CA LEU A 40 9.48 -9.80 3.55
C LEU A 40 10.07 -10.64 4.70
N LEU A 41 11.23 -11.27 4.50
CA LEU A 41 11.91 -12.04 5.54
C LEU A 41 12.40 -11.16 6.68
N ASP A 42 12.97 -9.98 6.37
CA ASP A 42 13.41 -9.01 7.38
C ASP A 42 12.23 -8.52 8.23
N LEU A 43 11.10 -8.16 7.62
CA LEU A 43 9.88 -7.81 8.35
C LEU A 43 9.38 -8.96 9.22
N ARG A 44 9.37 -10.18 8.69
CA ARG A 44 8.94 -11.37 9.44
C ARG A 44 9.81 -11.59 10.67
N GLN A 45 11.13 -11.55 10.49
CA GLN A 45 12.09 -11.69 11.57
C GLN A 45 11.85 -10.64 12.66
N ARG A 46 11.72 -9.36 12.28
CA ARG A 46 11.53 -8.25 13.23
C ARG A 46 10.21 -8.34 14.01
N ILE A 47 9.14 -8.83 13.39
CA ILE A 47 7.85 -9.06 14.05
C ILE A 47 7.93 -10.22 15.05
N GLN A 48 8.65 -11.29 14.70
CA GLN A 48 8.76 -12.50 15.53
C GLN A 48 9.75 -12.34 16.68
N ASP A 49 10.96 -11.89 16.38
CA ASP A 49 12.08 -11.75 17.33
C ASP A 49 11.94 -10.49 18.19
N GLY A 50 11.15 -9.52 17.73
CA GLY A 50 10.89 -8.28 18.43
C GLY A 50 10.15 -8.46 19.75
N SER A 51 10.36 -7.53 20.68
CA SER A 51 9.56 -7.42 21.90
C SER A 51 8.07 -7.33 21.56
N ASN A 52 7.21 -7.66 22.53
CA ASN A 52 5.76 -7.59 22.36
C ASN A 52 5.26 -6.22 21.88
N ASN A 53 6.02 -5.15 22.11
CA ASN A 53 5.71 -3.78 21.76
C ASN A 53 6.61 -3.17 20.66
N SER A 54 7.19 -3.98 19.78
CA SER A 54 8.08 -3.51 18.70
C SER A 54 7.41 -2.48 17.77
N LYS A 55 8.16 -1.48 17.33
CA LYS A 55 7.72 -0.42 16.41
C LYS A 55 8.58 -0.46 15.16
N ILE A 56 8.00 -0.91 14.06
CA ILE A 56 8.72 -1.17 12.82
C ILE A 56 8.32 -0.13 11.78
N ILE A 57 9.30 0.44 11.09
CA ILE A 57 9.07 1.34 9.96
C ILE A 57 9.37 0.60 8.67
N LEU A 58 8.36 0.43 7.82
CA LEU A 58 8.52 -0.01 6.45
C LEU A 58 8.58 1.22 5.53
N SER A 59 9.67 1.38 4.80
CA SER A 59 9.82 2.46 3.84
C SER A 59 10.11 1.98 2.44
N GLY A 60 9.74 2.77 1.44
CA GLY A 60 9.94 2.44 0.03
C GLY A 60 9.22 3.42 -0.87
N HIS A 61 9.56 3.42 -2.16
CA HIS A 61 8.92 4.30 -3.13
C HIS A 61 7.43 3.97 -3.30
N THR A 62 6.62 4.96 -3.63
CA THR A 62 5.19 4.74 -3.92
C THR A 62 5.05 3.82 -5.14
N GLY A 63 4.23 2.78 -5.02
CA GLY A 63 4.01 1.82 -6.11
C GLY A 63 5.08 0.73 -6.26
N CYS A 64 6.02 0.58 -5.30
CA CYS A 64 6.95 -0.55 -5.28
C CYS A 64 6.33 -1.86 -4.73
N GLY A 65 5.08 -1.84 -4.25
CA GLY A 65 4.35 -3.04 -3.80
C GLY A 65 4.17 -3.18 -2.28
N LYS A 66 4.48 -2.15 -1.48
CA LYS A 66 4.36 -2.17 0.00
C LYS A 66 3.00 -2.68 0.49
N SER A 67 1.89 -2.08 0.03
CA SER A 67 0.54 -2.46 0.45
C SER A 67 0.23 -3.94 0.19
N THR A 68 0.60 -4.45 -0.98
CA THR A 68 0.46 -5.89 -1.31
C THR A 68 1.33 -6.75 -0.40
N LEU A 69 2.57 -6.33 -0.13
CA LEU A 69 3.48 -7.04 0.79
C LEU A 69 2.89 -7.07 2.20
N LEU A 70 2.35 -5.96 2.70
CA LEU A 70 1.72 -5.85 4.01
C LEU A 70 0.44 -6.68 4.11
N ALA A 71 -0.37 -6.74 3.06
CA ALA A 71 -1.55 -7.61 3.00
C ALA A 71 -1.16 -9.09 3.05
N ASN A 72 -0.14 -9.49 2.30
CA ASN A 72 0.41 -10.85 2.34
C ASN A 72 0.95 -11.20 3.74
N LEU A 73 1.72 -10.29 4.32
CA LEU A 73 2.25 -10.40 5.69
C LEU A 73 1.12 -10.55 6.72
N ALA A 74 0.05 -9.74 6.58
CA ALA A 74 -1.10 -9.80 7.47
C ALA A 74 -1.77 -11.18 7.44
N GLN A 75 -1.90 -11.80 6.25
CA GLN A 75 -2.46 -13.14 6.10
C GLN A 75 -1.58 -14.23 6.74
N ASP A 76 -0.27 -14.18 6.51
CA ASP A 76 0.68 -15.14 7.09
C ASP A 76 0.62 -15.17 8.63
N TYR A 77 0.35 -14.01 9.24
CA TYR A 77 0.36 -13.85 10.69
C TYR A 77 -0.99 -14.02 11.38
N GLN A 78 -2.10 -14.23 10.67
CA GLN A 78 -3.43 -14.37 11.30
C GLN A 78 -3.53 -15.51 12.32
N ASN A 79 -2.69 -16.54 12.20
CA ASN A 79 -2.68 -17.66 13.13
C ASN A 79 -1.92 -17.36 14.44
N GLN A 80 -0.88 -16.53 14.38
CA GLN A 80 0.00 -16.22 15.53
C GLN A 80 -0.37 -14.90 16.20
N PHE A 81 -0.93 -13.96 15.44
CA PHE A 81 -1.28 -12.62 15.87
C PHE A 81 -2.76 -12.33 15.60
N PHE A 82 -3.33 -11.47 16.43
CA PHE A 82 -4.53 -10.74 16.08
C PHE A 82 -4.12 -9.53 15.24
N VAL A 83 -4.31 -9.62 13.93
CA VAL A 83 -3.82 -8.63 12.97
C VAL A 83 -4.91 -7.60 12.66
N SER A 84 -4.59 -6.32 12.85
CA SER A 84 -5.41 -5.19 12.37
C SER A 84 -4.62 -4.41 11.32
N LEU A 85 -4.95 -4.64 10.04
CA LEU A 85 -4.38 -3.94 8.90
C LEU A 85 -5.37 -2.90 8.38
N PHE A 86 -4.93 -1.65 8.22
CA PHE A 86 -5.73 -0.60 7.60
C PHE A 86 -4.87 0.45 6.89
N SER A 87 -5.45 1.11 5.89
CA SER A 87 -4.88 2.31 5.25
C SER A 87 -5.32 3.56 6.00
N ILE A 88 -4.38 4.48 6.26
CA ILE A 88 -4.69 5.77 6.85
C ILE A 88 -5.58 6.61 5.91
N SER A 89 -5.31 6.57 4.60
CA SER A 89 -6.05 7.31 3.58
C SER A 89 -7.49 6.83 3.39
N ASP A 90 -7.81 5.59 3.78
CA ASP A 90 -9.19 5.09 3.76
C ASP A 90 -10.00 5.54 4.98
N THR A 91 -9.33 6.03 6.03
CA THR A 91 -9.91 6.26 7.36
C THR A 91 -10.08 7.73 7.70
N ILE A 92 -9.23 8.61 7.16
CA ILE A 92 -9.20 10.04 7.48
C ILE A 92 -8.69 10.84 6.27
N GLU A 93 -9.19 12.07 6.12
CA GLU A 93 -8.67 13.01 5.13
C GLU A 93 -7.17 13.29 5.37
N ASN A 94 -6.36 13.19 4.32
CA ASN A 94 -4.90 13.22 4.44
C ASN A 94 -4.40 14.49 5.15
N SER A 95 -5.02 15.66 4.89
CA SER A 95 -4.63 16.95 5.48
C SER A 95 -4.85 17.04 7.00
N ASP A 96 -5.72 16.19 7.55
CA ASP A 96 -6.08 16.20 8.97
C ASP A 96 -5.38 15.09 9.76
N VAL A 97 -4.50 14.31 9.11
CA VAL A 97 -3.70 13.29 9.78
C VAL A 97 -2.73 13.96 10.75
N ASN A 98 -2.72 13.47 11.99
CA ASN A 98 -1.77 13.84 13.02
C ASN A 98 -1.64 12.69 14.02
N TYR A 99 -0.68 12.79 14.94
CA TYR A 99 -0.39 11.71 15.88
C TYR A 99 -1.57 11.32 16.80
N ILE A 100 -2.42 12.27 17.21
CA ILE A 100 -3.61 12.00 18.03
C ILE A 100 -4.64 11.22 17.22
N ASN A 101 -4.93 11.68 16.00
CA ASN A 101 -5.87 10.99 15.13
C ASN A 101 -5.37 9.58 14.77
N ILE A 102 -4.07 9.38 14.56
CA ILE A 102 -3.50 8.04 14.33
C ILE A 102 -3.73 7.14 15.55
N LEU A 103 -3.40 7.59 16.76
CA LEU A 103 -3.64 6.81 17.98
C LEU A 103 -5.12 6.45 18.15
N PHE A 104 -6.00 7.42 17.96
CA PHE A 104 -7.45 7.21 18.00
C PHE A 104 -7.91 6.17 16.96
N ILE A 105 -7.40 6.26 15.74
CA ILE A 105 -7.69 5.30 14.66
C ILE A 105 -7.23 3.89 15.03
N ILE A 106 -6.05 3.74 15.62
CA ILE A 106 -5.55 2.43 16.07
C ILE A 106 -6.56 1.77 17.01
N GLY A 107 -7.03 2.51 18.03
CA GLY A 107 -8.05 2.02 18.95
C GLY A 107 -9.34 1.62 18.23
N LEU A 108 -9.85 2.50 17.37
CA LEU A 108 -11.08 2.26 16.60
C LEU A 108 -10.97 1.04 15.67
N LYS A 109 -9.83 0.86 15.00
CA LYS A 109 -9.57 -0.25 14.08
C LYS A 109 -9.37 -1.58 14.78
N LEU A 110 -8.78 -1.58 15.97
CA LEU A 110 -8.73 -2.77 16.83
C LEU A 110 -10.14 -3.22 17.23
N LEU A 111 -11.02 -2.29 17.60
CA LEU A 111 -12.41 -2.59 17.92
C LEU A 111 -13.19 -3.11 16.72
N GLU A 112 -13.07 -2.45 15.57
CA GLU A 112 -13.69 -2.89 14.31
C GLU A 112 -13.21 -4.31 13.94
N SER A 113 -11.92 -4.59 14.11
CA SER A 113 -11.35 -5.91 13.85
C SER A 113 -11.87 -6.95 14.84
N ALA A 114 -12.05 -6.58 16.12
CA ALA A 114 -12.58 -7.47 17.15
C ALA A 114 -14.06 -7.80 16.91
N GLU A 115 -14.87 -6.82 16.50
CA GLU A 115 -16.26 -7.00 16.10
C GLU A 115 -16.37 -7.95 14.90
N LYS A 116 -15.55 -7.75 13.85
CA LYS A 116 -15.51 -8.64 12.68
C LYS A 116 -15.10 -10.07 13.03
N ALA A 117 -14.26 -10.24 14.05
CA ALA A 117 -13.85 -11.54 14.57
C ALA A 117 -14.84 -12.15 15.57
N ASN A 118 -16.00 -11.51 15.81
CA ASN A 118 -17.00 -11.90 16.81
C ASN A 118 -16.42 -12.06 18.22
N ILE A 119 -15.41 -11.26 18.58
CA ILE A 119 -14.83 -11.25 19.92
C ILE A 119 -15.80 -10.51 20.84
N SER A 120 -16.39 -11.24 21.79
CA SER A 120 -17.26 -10.67 22.81
C SER A 120 -16.43 -9.87 23.82
N LEU A 121 -16.20 -8.59 23.53
CA LEU A 121 -15.65 -7.66 24.51
C LEU A 121 -16.65 -7.51 25.68
N PRO A 122 -16.20 -7.49 26.94
CA PRO A 122 -17.09 -7.30 28.09
C PRO A 122 -17.98 -6.08 27.89
N GLY A 123 -19.29 -6.18 28.20
CA GLY A 123 -20.24 -5.08 27.99
C GLY A 123 -19.88 -3.81 28.77
N SER A 124 -19.19 -3.93 29.91
CA SER A 124 -18.59 -2.80 30.62
C SER A 124 -17.53 -2.09 29.78
N MET A 125 -16.70 -2.83 29.05
CA MET A 125 -15.65 -2.26 28.18
C MET A 125 -16.23 -1.54 26.98
N GLN A 126 -17.32 -2.04 26.37
CA GLN A 126 -18.03 -1.32 25.30
C GLN A 126 -18.65 -0.01 25.80
N ASN A 127 -19.13 0.03 27.04
CA ASN A 127 -19.66 1.24 27.66
C ASN A 127 -18.54 2.18 28.16
N ASP A 128 -17.43 1.64 28.67
CA ASP A 128 -16.23 2.38 29.03
C ASP A 128 -15.56 2.98 27.78
N LEU A 129 -15.66 2.30 26.64
CA LEU A 129 -15.31 2.79 25.30
C LEU A 129 -16.22 3.90 24.81
N ILE A 130 -17.49 3.91 25.18
CA ILE A 130 -18.37 5.07 24.92
C ILE A 130 -18.01 6.22 25.86
N SER A 131 -17.58 5.92 27.09
CA SER A 131 -17.09 6.93 28.03
C SER A 131 -15.70 7.50 27.66
N TRP A 132 -14.98 6.85 26.73
CA TRP A 132 -13.71 7.31 26.16
C TRP A 132 -13.86 8.70 25.54
N PHE A 133 -15.00 8.93 24.89
CA PHE A 133 -15.29 10.08 24.07
C PHE A 133 -15.46 11.34 24.94
N GLY A 134 -14.89 12.47 24.49
CA GLY A 134 -15.16 13.76 25.13
C GLY A 134 -16.68 14.00 25.24
N LYS A 135 -17.11 14.82 26.21
CA LYS A 135 -18.55 15.07 26.48
C LYS A 135 -19.35 15.37 25.21
N THR A 136 -18.77 16.14 24.29
CA THR A 136 -19.37 16.48 23.00
C THR A 136 -19.65 15.26 22.13
N ILE A 137 -18.68 14.35 22.01
CA ILE A 137 -18.82 13.14 21.20
C ILE A 137 -19.83 12.18 21.85
N ILE A 138 -19.83 12.06 23.19
CA ILE A 138 -20.85 11.29 23.92
C ILE A 138 -22.26 11.81 23.61
N THR A 139 -22.46 13.13 23.62
CA THR A 139 -23.75 13.74 23.26
C THR A 139 -24.15 13.39 21.82
N GLN A 140 -23.25 13.54 20.85
CA GLN A 140 -23.52 13.18 19.45
C GLN A 140 -23.86 11.69 19.29
N MET A 141 -23.22 10.80 20.04
CA MET A 141 -23.52 9.37 20.05
C MET A 141 -24.90 9.06 20.64
N ALA A 142 -25.29 9.78 21.70
CA ALA A 142 -26.60 9.65 22.32
C ALA A 142 -27.72 10.13 21.38
N GLU A 143 -27.51 11.27 20.70
CA GLU A 143 -28.40 11.78 19.66
C GLU A 143 -28.54 10.76 18.52
N PHE A 144 -27.44 10.24 18.00
CA PHE A 144 -27.46 9.22 16.95
C PHE A 144 -28.22 7.95 17.38
N LYS A 145 -28.02 7.47 18.61
CA LYS A 145 -28.79 6.31 19.14
C LYS A 145 -30.28 6.61 19.26
N ALA A 146 -30.64 7.82 19.65
CA ALA A 146 -32.04 8.24 19.75
C ALA A 146 -32.72 8.31 18.37
N GLU A 147 -31.99 8.78 17.35
CA GLU A 147 -32.49 8.88 15.97
C GLU A 147 -32.55 7.53 15.24
N ALA A 148 -31.49 6.72 15.37
CA ALA A 148 -31.34 5.46 14.62
C ALA A 148 -31.99 4.24 15.29
N GLY A 149 -32.38 4.36 16.56
CA GLY A 149 -33.08 3.31 17.31
C GLY A 149 -32.19 2.17 17.83
N VAL A 150 -32.84 1.16 18.41
CA VAL A 150 -32.18 0.00 19.03
C VAL A 150 -31.50 -0.85 17.96
N GLY A 151 -30.18 -1.02 18.07
CA GLY A 151 -29.35 -1.75 17.09
C GLY A 151 -28.41 -0.87 16.27
N ALA A 152 -28.41 0.45 16.51
CA ALA A 152 -27.48 1.39 15.87
C ALA A 152 -26.00 0.99 16.10
N ASN A 153 -25.25 0.81 15.01
CA ASN A 153 -23.83 0.47 15.08
C ASN A 153 -22.98 1.74 15.28
N LEU A 154 -22.69 2.05 16.55
CA LEU A 154 -21.87 3.20 16.94
C LEU A 154 -20.46 3.17 16.36
N LEU A 155 -19.82 1.99 16.29
CA LEU A 155 -18.45 1.87 15.79
C LEU A 155 -18.38 2.26 14.31
N GLN A 156 -19.32 1.77 13.50
CA GLN A 156 -19.43 2.17 12.09
C GLN A 156 -19.72 3.66 11.94
N TRP A 157 -20.58 4.23 12.79
CA TRP A 157 -20.85 5.67 12.79
C TRP A 157 -19.60 6.49 13.12
N LEU A 158 -18.80 6.08 14.12
CA LEU A 158 -17.53 6.74 14.48
C LEU A 158 -16.51 6.69 13.34
N VAL A 159 -16.36 5.53 12.68
CA VAL A 159 -15.48 5.37 11.51
C VAL A 159 -15.92 6.31 10.40
N LEU A 160 -17.23 6.40 10.13
CA LEU A 160 -17.77 7.30 9.12
C LEU A 160 -17.53 8.76 9.48
N LYS A 161 -17.83 9.16 10.72
CA LYS A 161 -17.59 10.53 11.23
C LYS A 161 -16.13 10.92 11.08
N LEU A 162 -15.20 10.05 11.48
CA LEU A 162 -13.79 10.34 11.34
C LEU A 162 -13.38 10.56 9.88
N LYS A 163 -13.96 9.80 8.95
CA LYS A 163 -13.71 9.95 7.52
C LYS A 163 -14.27 11.26 6.95
N VAL A 164 -15.50 11.62 7.27
CA VAL A 164 -16.23 12.70 6.56
C VAL A 164 -16.33 14.03 7.31
N ASP A 165 -16.13 14.05 8.63
CA ASP A 165 -16.41 15.22 9.49
C ASP A 165 -15.13 15.84 10.05
N ALA A 166 -14.72 16.98 9.47
CA ALA A 166 -13.54 17.73 9.92
C ALA A 166 -13.69 18.33 11.32
N GLY A 167 -14.91 18.71 11.71
CA GLY A 167 -15.20 19.23 13.05
C GLY A 167 -14.96 18.16 14.10
N PHE A 168 -15.47 16.96 13.85
CA PHE A 168 -15.25 15.79 14.70
C PHE A 168 -13.75 15.46 14.87
N ARG A 169 -12.96 15.49 13.80
CA ARG A 169 -11.50 15.28 13.86
C ARG A 169 -10.79 16.35 14.70
N LYS A 170 -11.22 17.61 14.58
CA LYS A 170 -10.66 18.71 15.36
C LYS A 170 -10.99 18.56 16.84
N GLU A 171 -12.20 18.15 17.18
CA GLU A 171 -12.62 17.86 18.56
C GLU A 171 -11.77 16.74 19.17
N ILE A 172 -11.54 15.65 18.45
CA ILE A 172 -10.66 14.56 18.88
C ILE A 172 -9.26 15.11 19.20
N LYS A 173 -8.66 15.87 18.27
CA LYS A 173 -7.33 16.45 18.49
C LYS A 173 -7.31 17.34 19.74
N GLN A 174 -8.32 18.19 19.93
CA GLN A 174 -8.38 19.11 21.08
C GLN A 174 -8.58 18.39 22.42
N GLU A 175 -9.43 17.35 22.45
CA GLU A 175 -9.72 16.61 23.68
C GLU A 175 -8.52 15.76 24.13
N TYR A 176 -7.87 15.06 23.21
CA TYR A 176 -6.83 14.08 23.56
C TYR A 176 -5.39 14.57 23.46
N ALA A 177 -5.11 15.70 22.77
CA ALA A 177 -3.77 16.29 22.79
C ALA A 177 -3.21 16.53 24.22
N PRO A 178 -3.99 17.03 25.21
CA PRO A 178 -3.49 17.16 26.58
C PRO A 178 -3.51 15.83 27.38
N LYS A 179 -4.13 14.77 26.85
CA LYS A 179 -4.42 13.51 27.57
C LYS A 179 -3.92 12.27 26.81
N VAL A 180 -2.79 12.39 26.11
CA VAL A 180 -2.23 11.30 25.29
C VAL A 180 -2.07 9.99 26.07
N SER A 181 -1.56 10.07 27.30
CA SER A 181 -1.36 8.89 28.15
C SER A 181 -2.67 8.17 28.48
N GLU A 182 -3.76 8.91 28.67
CA GLU A 182 -5.09 8.33 28.91
C GLU A 182 -5.59 7.61 27.66
N LEU A 183 -5.47 8.25 26.49
CA LEU A 183 -5.81 7.65 25.21
C LEU A 183 -5.04 6.34 24.98
N VAL A 184 -3.72 6.35 25.21
CA VAL A 184 -2.88 5.15 25.03
C VAL A 184 -3.21 4.06 26.06
N THR A 185 -3.48 4.42 27.30
CA THR A 185 -3.90 3.45 28.33
C THR A 185 -5.12 2.68 27.86
N LYS A 186 -6.11 3.37 27.26
CA LYS A 186 -7.30 2.73 26.70
C LYS A 186 -7.01 1.86 25.51
N ILE A 187 -6.16 2.31 24.58
CA ILE A 187 -5.72 1.50 23.44
C ILE A 187 -5.05 0.19 23.93
N ASN A 188 -4.26 0.26 24.99
CA ASN A 188 -3.61 -0.91 25.60
C ASN A 188 -4.59 -1.83 26.33
N GLU A 189 -5.61 -1.29 27.00
CA GLU A 189 -6.69 -2.09 27.61
C GLU A 189 -7.45 -2.90 26.54
N ILE A 190 -7.81 -2.28 25.41
CA ILE A 190 -8.45 -2.96 24.27
C ILE A 190 -7.58 -4.11 23.77
N ALA A 191 -6.29 -3.82 23.52
CA ALA A 191 -5.35 -4.82 23.06
C ALA A 191 -5.23 -5.98 24.06
N ALA A 192 -5.07 -5.69 25.36
CA ALA A 192 -4.94 -6.72 26.40
C ALA A 192 -6.16 -7.66 26.45
N VAL A 193 -7.38 -7.15 26.27
CA VAL A 193 -8.58 -8.01 26.20
C VAL A 193 -8.60 -8.87 24.96
N ILE A 194 -8.27 -8.30 23.80
CA ILE A 194 -8.13 -9.06 22.56
C ILE A 194 -7.11 -10.18 22.74
N GLU A 195 -5.93 -9.88 23.29
CA GLU A 195 -4.87 -10.87 23.55
C GLU A 195 -5.33 -11.96 24.52
N THR A 196 -6.05 -11.58 25.59
CA THR A 196 -6.58 -12.53 26.59
C THR A 196 -7.62 -13.47 25.96
N VAL A 197 -8.57 -12.95 25.18
CA VAL A 197 -9.65 -13.75 24.61
C VAL A 197 -9.16 -14.62 23.45
N THR A 198 -8.25 -14.10 22.63
CA THR A 198 -7.77 -14.81 21.43
C THR A 198 -6.54 -15.67 21.69
N ASN A 199 -5.83 -15.44 22.80
CA ASN A 199 -4.50 -15.98 23.08
C ASN A 199 -3.49 -15.69 21.94
N LYS A 200 -3.65 -14.56 21.25
CA LYS A 200 -2.78 -14.09 20.18
C LYS A 200 -2.29 -12.68 20.49
N ARG A 201 -1.01 -12.41 20.23
CA ARG A 201 -0.43 -11.06 20.34
C ARG A 201 -1.10 -10.11 19.35
N VAL A 202 -1.25 -8.83 19.69
CA VAL A 202 -1.77 -7.83 18.77
C VAL A 202 -0.67 -7.33 17.82
N LEU A 203 -1.00 -7.30 16.53
CA LEU A 203 -0.19 -6.68 15.48
C LEU A 203 -1.04 -5.66 14.72
N VAL A 204 -0.64 -4.39 14.78
CA VAL A 204 -1.26 -3.32 13.98
C VAL A 204 -0.36 -2.98 12.79
N ILE A 205 -0.94 -2.92 11.60
CA ILE A 205 -0.23 -2.53 10.38
C ILE A 205 -0.95 -1.32 9.79
N ILE A 206 -0.22 -0.20 9.70
CA ILE A 206 -0.74 1.07 9.20
C ILE A 206 -0.07 1.37 7.86
N ASP A 207 -0.86 1.24 6.80
CA ASP A 207 -0.44 1.52 5.43
C ASP A 207 -0.74 2.97 5.02
N ASP A 208 -0.17 3.38 3.89
CA ASP A 208 -0.40 4.65 3.19
C ASP A 208 0.01 5.93 3.91
N ILE A 209 0.67 5.85 5.08
CA ILE A 209 1.31 7.04 5.68
C ILE A 209 2.39 7.59 4.73
N ASP A 210 3.00 6.76 3.88
CA ASP A 210 3.95 7.20 2.85
C ASP A 210 3.33 8.02 1.70
N LYS A 211 2.00 8.07 1.61
CA LYS A 211 1.27 8.89 0.64
C LYS A 211 0.89 10.26 1.17
N LEU A 212 1.15 10.55 2.45
CA LEU A 212 0.89 11.85 3.05
C LEU A 212 1.91 12.89 2.58
N ASP A 213 1.50 14.16 2.64
CA ASP A 213 2.38 15.28 2.36
C ASP A 213 3.55 15.32 3.35
N ARG A 214 4.70 15.83 2.88
CA ARG A 214 5.95 15.81 3.66
C ARG A 214 5.79 16.53 5.00
N GLU A 215 5.13 17.67 4.99
CA GLU A 215 4.90 18.50 6.18
C GLU A 215 4.09 17.73 7.24
N ILE A 216 3.10 16.96 6.81
CA ILE A 216 2.25 16.14 7.69
C ILE A 216 3.05 15.01 8.32
N VAL A 217 3.89 14.32 7.52
CA VAL A 217 4.78 13.27 8.03
C VAL A 217 5.76 13.85 9.06
N LEU A 218 6.37 15.00 8.77
CA LEU A 218 7.29 15.66 9.69
C LEU A 218 6.59 16.09 10.99
N GLU A 219 5.45 16.78 10.93
CA GLU A 219 4.69 17.16 12.13
C GLU A 219 4.29 15.93 12.97
N THR A 220 3.86 14.86 12.30
CA THR A 220 3.37 13.64 12.94
C THR A 220 4.49 12.82 13.60
N PHE A 221 5.63 12.65 12.94
CA PHE A 221 6.70 11.80 13.44
C PHE A 221 7.81 12.58 14.13
N HIS A 222 8.34 13.66 13.54
CA HIS A 222 9.47 14.37 14.16
C HIS A 222 9.11 14.96 15.53
N GLY A 223 7.94 15.60 15.66
CA GLY A 223 7.51 16.21 16.91
C GLY A 223 6.88 15.24 17.92
N ASN A 224 6.34 14.10 17.47
CA ASN A 224 5.39 13.31 18.26
C ASN A 224 5.58 11.78 18.20
N ILE A 225 6.70 11.29 17.65
CA ILE A 225 6.98 9.84 17.55
C ILE A 225 6.88 9.09 18.89
N LYS A 226 7.33 9.72 19.99
CA LYS A 226 7.27 9.11 21.32
C LYS A 226 5.86 8.73 21.68
N SER A 227 4.92 9.65 21.47
CA SER A 227 3.48 9.44 21.68
C SER A 227 2.93 8.32 20.80
N LEU A 228 3.29 8.30 19.52
CA LEU A 228 2.90 7.24 18.59
C LEU A 228 3.38 5.86 19.04
N PHE A 229 4.52 5.79 19.73
CA PHE A 229 5.16 4.53 20.10
C PHE A 229 4.82 4.05 21.52
N LEU A 230 4.04 4.82 22.29
CA LEU A 230 3.56 4.41 23.61
C LEU A 230 2.64 3.15 23.64
N PRO A 231 1.83 2.82 22.61
CA PRO A 231 1.02 1.61 22.63
C PRO A 231 1.88 0.35 22.82
N ASN A 232 1.47 -0.55 23.72
CA ASN A 232 2.29 -1.66 24.21
C ASN A 232 2.10 -2.96 23.42
N PHE A 233 1.98 -2.85 22.10
CA PHE A 233 1.87 -3.97 21.15
C PHE A 233 2.64 -3.66 19.86
N CYS A 234 2.78 -4.66 18.99
CA CYS A 234 3.57 -4.53 17.77
C CYS A 234 2.85 -3.63 16.75
N ILE A 235 3.56 -2.64 16.20
CA ILE A 235 3.03 -1.77 15.15
C ILE A 235 4.01 -1.66 13.99
N VAL A 236 3.52 -1.85 12.76
CA VAL A 236 4.24 -1.56 11.52
C VAL A 236 3.67 -0.28 10.92
N TYR A 237 4.50 0.75 10.77
CA TYR A 237 4.15 2.00 10.07
C TYR A 237 4.79 2.03 8.70
N THR A 238 4.09 2.53 7.70
CA THR A 238 4.72 2.91 6.43
C THR A 238 5.29 4.33 6.49
N LEU A 239 6.47 4.58 5.92
CA LEU A 239 6.98 5.93 5.71
C LEU A 239 7.55 6.10 4.30
N PRO A 240 7.53 7.30 3.73
CA PRO A 240 8.11 7.52 2.41
C PRO A 240 9.63 7.38 2.46
N ILE A 241 10.24 6.92 1.37
CA ILE A 241 11.70 6.60 1.32
C ILE A 241 12.60 7.77 1.70
N TRP A 242 12.16 9.01 1.49
CA TRP A 242 12.92 10.19 1.85
C TRP A 242 13.08 10.31 3.37
N ALA A 243 12.16 9.76 4.18
CA ALA A 243 12.26 9.77 5.65
C ALA A 243 13.50 9.04 6.14
N LEU A 244 13.96 8.01 5.41
CA LEU A 244 15.19 7.28 5.71
C LEU A 244 16.46 8.01 5.25
N ARG A 245 16.34 9.20 4.66
CA ARG A 245 17.46 10.05 4.22
C ARG A 245 17.40 11.45 4.82
N ASP A 246 16.36 11.74 5.59
CA ASP A 246 16.15 13.04 6.20
C ASP A 246 17.02 13.16 7.45
N GLY A 247 17.85 14.21 7.51
CA GLY A 247 18.88 14.36 8.53
C GLY A 247 18.36 14.58 9.95
N GLU A 248 17.11 15.05 10.08
CA GLU A 248 16.49 15.31 11.38
C GLU A 248 15.58 14.14 11.80
N LEU A 249 14.82 13.59 10.85
CA LEU A 249 13.89 12.51 11.13
C LEU A 249 14.59 11.14 11.32
N LEU A 250 15.61 10.81 10.53
CA LEU A 250 16.24 9.48 10.58
C LEU A 250 16.83 9.15 11.97
N PRO A 251 17.63 10.03 12.62
CA PRO A 251 18.18 9.71 13.95
C PRO A 251 17.09 9.42 14.98
N THR A 252 16.00 10.17 14.93
CA THR A 252 14.82 10.01 15.79
C THR A 252 14.12 8.67 15.52
N LEU A 253 13.92 8.30 14.25
CA LEU A 253 13.38 6.99 13.89
C LEU A 253 14.28 5.87 14.41
N GLN A 254 15.60 5.97 14.23
CA GLN A 254 16.55 4.94 14.69
C GLN A 254 16.51 4.76 16.22
N SER A 255 16.53 5.86 16.98
CA SER A 255 16.52 5.78 18.45
C SER A 255 15.20 5.22 18.98
N GLU A 256 14.06 5.71 18.49
CA GLU A 256 12.74 5.37 19.04
C GLU A 256 12.27 3.98 18.58
N THR A 257 12.72 3.52 17.41
CA THR A 257 12.41 2.16 16.92
C THR A 257 13.42 1.12 17.38
N SER A 258 14.54 1.49 18.00
CA SER A 258 15.69 0.60 18.22
C SER A 258 16.21 -0.02 16.90
N ASP A 259 16.39 0.82 15.89
CA ASP A 259 16.84 0.48 14.53
C ASP A 259 15.94 -0.55 13.81
N GLN A 260 14.63 -0.52 14.11
CA GLN A 260 13.61 -1.34 13.45
C GLN A 260 13.13 -0.69 12.14
N LEU A 261 14.07 -0.40 11.24
CA LEU A 261 13.84 0.25 9.95
C LEU A 261 14.06 -0.74 8.81
N VAL A 262 13.03 -0.93 7.97
CA VAL A 262 13.07 -1.80 6.80
C VAL A 262 12.83 -0.98 5.54
N ALA A 263 13.69 -1.15 4.54
CA ALA A 263 13.57 -0.44 3.27
C ALA A 263 13.27 -1.42 2.12
N MET A 264 12.03 -1.40 1.63
CA MET A 264 11.63 -2.11 0.42
C MET A 264 12.27 -1.47 -0.81
N ARG A 265 13.03 -2.27 -1.56
CA ARG A 265 13.82 -1.76 -2.69
C ARG A 265 13.11 -2.03 -4.01
N VAL A 266 13.32 -1.14 -4.97
CA VAL A 266 12.98 -1.42 -6.36
C VAL A 266 13.89 -2.54 -6.86
N MET A 267 13.29 -3.53 -7.50
CA MET A 267 14.00 -4.62 -8.15
C MET A 267 14.92 -4.08 -9.23
N LYS A 268 16.22 -4.32 -9.08
CA LYS A 268 17.21 -3.85 -10.05
C LYS A 268 17.22 -4.80 -11.25
N ILE A 269 16.86 -4.27 -12.42
CA ILE A 269 16.99 -5.02 -13.68
C ILE A 269 18.46 -5.34 -13.95
N TYR A 270 19.37 -4.38 -13.71
CA TYR A 270 20.79 -4.52 -14.00
C TYR A 270 21.62 -4.59 -12.71
N ALA A 271 22.71 -5.36 -12.74
CA ALA A 271 23.68 -5.33 -11.66
C ALA A 271 24.39 -3.96 -11.60
N LYS A 272 24.97 -3.63 -10.44
CA LYS A 272 25.68 -2.36 -10.26
C LYS A 272 26.85 -2.27 -11.25
N GLY A 273 26.88 -1.21 -12.07
CA GLY A 273 27.92 -0.98 -13.08
C GLY A 273 27.67 -1.67 -14.42
N GLU A 274 26.69 -2.59 -14.50
CA GLU A 274 26.32 -3.26 -15.76
C GLU A 274 25.71 -2.29 -16.76
N THR A 275 24.94 -1.31 -16.27
CA THR A 275 24.29 -0.26 -17.08
C THR A 275 25.26 0.63 -17.85
N HIS A 276 26.55 0.63 -17.50
CA HIS A 276 27.57 1.42 -18.20
C HIS A 276 28.24 0.64 -19.34
N LYS A 277 27.93 -0.66 -19.51
CA LYS A 277 28.45 -1.45 -20.61
C LYS A 277 27.69 -1.15 -21.90
N PRO A 278 28.33 -1.32 -23.08
CA PRO A 278 27.67 -1.13 -24.37
C PRO A 278 26.46 -2.06 -24.58
N ASP A 279 26.51 -3.26 -24.00
CA ASP A 279 25.45 -4.27 -24.07
C ASP A 279 25.14 -4.77 -22.64
N PRO A 280 24.32 -4.02 -21.89
CA PRO A 280 24.04 -4.34 -20.50
C PRO A 280 23.14 -5.59 -20.43
N VAL A 281 23.53 -6.59 -19.64
CA VAL A 281 22.75 -7.82 -19.50
C VAL A 281 21.80 -7.73 -18.29
N PRO A 282 20.47 -7.87 -18.49
CA PRO A 282 19.52 -7.93 -17.38
C PRO A 282 19.74 -9.14 -16.47
N GLN A 283 19.47 -8.96 -15.18
CA GLN A 283 19.49 -10.04 -14.20
C GLN A 283 18.33 -11.00 -14.44
N LYS A 284 18.67 -12.27 -14.72
CA LYS A 284 17.70 -13.35 -15.02
C LYS A 284 16.56 -13.43 -13.98
N LYS A 285 16.89 -13.46 -12.68
CA LYS A 285 15.90 -13.50 -11.59
C LYS A 285 14.90 -12.33 -11.64
N ALA A 286 15.38 -11.13 -11.97
CA ALA A 286 14.52 -9.94 -12.04
C ALA A 286 13.57 -10.02 -13.23
N VAL A 287 14.09 -10.39 -14.40
CA VAL A 287 13.30 -10.57 -15.63
C VAL A 287 12.24 -11.66 -15.45
N GLU A 288 12.62 -12.82 -14.92
CA GLU A 288 11.68 -13.94 -14.68
C GLU A 288 10.57 -13.55 -13.71
N THR A 289 10.90 -12.82 -12.64
CA THR A 289 9.93 -12.37 -11.64
C THR A 289 8.93 -11.37 -12.24
N LEU A 290 9.41 -10.37 -12.98
CA LEU A 290 8.56 -9.37 -13.63
C LEU A 290 7.73 -9.97 -14.76
N LYS A 291 8.31 -10.90 -15.55
CA LYS A 291 7.58 -11.68 -16.56
C LYS A 291 6.45 -12.48 -15.93
N LYS A 292 6.70 -13.17 -14.81
CA LYS A 292 5.68 -13.91 -14.06
C LYS A 292 4.54 -13.00 -13.60
N ILE A 293 4.86 -11.84 -13.00
CA ILE A 293 3.84 -10.87 -12.57
C ILE A 293 2.97 -10.41 -13.74
N LEU A 294 3.59 -10.09 -14.87
CA LEU A 294 2.90 -9.61 -16.05
C LEU A 294 2.01 -10.70 -16.67
N ARG A 295 2.53 -11.94 -16.83
CA ARG A 295 1.77 -13.06 -17.40
C ARG A 295 0.58 -13.46 -16.51
N LEU A 296 0.75 -13.49 -15.19
CA LEU A 296 -0.35 -13.76 -14.26
C LEU A 296 -1.46 -12.71 -14.33
N ARG A 297 -1.17 -11.47 -14.72
CA ARG A 297 -2.18 -10.40 -14.86
C ARG A 297 -2.81 -10.35 -16.24
N LEU A 298 -2.04 -10.64 -17.29
CA LEU A 298 -2.53 -10.61 -18.68
C LEU A 298 -3.30 -11.87 -19.05
N ASP A 299 -2.73 -13.05 -18.80
CA ASP A 299 -3.17 -14.29 -19.44
C ASP A 299 -2.89 -15.48 -18.50
N ARG A 300 -3.52 -15.40 -17.32
CA ARG A 300 -3.27 -16.28 -16.18
C ARG A 300 -3.48 -17.76 -16.53
N GLU A 301 -4.56 -18.08 -17.23
CA GLU A 301 -4.92 -19.47 -17.54
C GLU A 301 -3.87 -20.14 -18.43
N SER A 302 -3.42 -19.45 -19.48
CA SER A 302 -2.31 -19.88 -20.34
C SER A 302 -1.03 -20.09 -19.51
N TYR A 303 -0.67 -19.12 -18.66
CA TYR A 303 0.54 -19.20 -17.84
C TYR A 303 0.52 -20.36 -16.83
N LEU A 304 -0.65 -20.66 -16.25
CA LEU A 304 -0.80 -21.76 -15.30
C LEU A 304 -0.81 -23.14 -15.99
N ALA A 305 -1.31 -23.22 -17.22
CA ALA A 305 -1.30 -24.45 -18.00
C ALA A 305 0.13 -24.81 -18.44
N ASP A 306 0.89 -23.83 -18.94
CA ASP A 306 2.31 -23.97 -19.25
C ASP A 306 3.02 -22.61 -19.15
N PRO A 307 3.91 -22.40 -18.16
CA PRO A 307 4.67 -21.15 -17.99
C PRO A 307 5.57 -20.79 -19.16
N ASN A 308 5.90 -21.76 -20.03
CA ASN A 308 6.72 -21.56 -21.23
C ASN A 308 5.88 -21.36 -22.50
N SER A 309 4.56 -21.49 -22.42
CA SER A 309 3.68 -21.26 -23.56
C SER A 309 3.65 -19.79 -23.96
N GLU A 310 3.54 -19.56 -25.26
CA GLU A 310 3.34 -18.23 -25.80
C GLU A 310 1.98 -17.66 -25.38
N SER A 311 1.96 -16.37 -25.04
CA SER A 311 0.73 -15.64 -24.77
C SER A 311 -0.01 -15.35 -26.07
N GLU A 312 -1.33 -15.49 -26.06
CA GLU A 312 -2.15 -14.99 -27.18
C GLU A 312 -2.37 -13.48 -27.11
N LEU A 313 -2.11 -12.85 -25.95
CA LEU A 313 -2.37 -11.42 -25.73
C LEU A 313 -1.14 -10.51 -25.87
N ILE A 314 0.08 -11.06 -25.78
CA ILE A 314 1.32 -10.26 -25.82
C ILE A 314 2.49 -11.05 -26.42
N ASP A 315 3.33 -10.43 -27.21
CA ASP A 315 4.54 -11.06 -27.75
C ASP A 315 5.67 -11.10 -26.71
N GLU A 316 6.51 -12.13 -26.80
CA GLU A 316 7.66 -12.30 -25.90
C GLU A 316 8.65 -11.12 -25.97
N GLU A 317 8.84 -10.55 -27.16
CA GLU A 317 9.65 -9.35 -27.37
C GLU A 317 9.04 -8.13 -26.67
N ALA A 318 7.71 -7.98 -26.74
CA ALA A 318 6.99 -6.92 -26.04
C ALA A 318 7.07 -7.08 -24.52
N ILE A 319 6.99 -8.31 -23.99
CA ILE A 319 7.21 -8.60 -22.56
C ILE A 319 8.60 -8.13 -22.13
N ALA A 320 9.63 -8.54 -22.87
CA ALA A 320 11.01 -8.17 -22.56
C ALA A 320 11.17 -6.65 -22.55
N GLN A 321 10.64 -5.96 -23.56
CA GLN A 321 10.76 -4.52 -23.69
C GLN A 321 9.93 -3.74 -22.64
N VAL A 322 8.74 -4.22 -22.26
CA VAL A 322 7.95 -3.66 -21.15
C VAL A 322 8.71 -3.75 -19.84
N ILE A 323 9.35 -4.90 -19.57
CA ILE A 323 10.17 -5.10 -18.37
C ILE A 323 11.29 -4.06 -18.34
N LEU A 324 12.04 -3.90 -19.44
CA LEU A 324 13.12 -2.92 -19.52
C LEU A 324 12.61 -1.48 -19.34
N TYR A 325 11.52 -1.10 -20.01
CA TYR A 325 10.94 0.25 -19.87
C TYR A 325 10.40 0.54 -18.47
N SER A 326 9.97 -0.48 -17.72
CA SER A 326 9.52 -0.29 -16.33
C SER A 326 10.65 0.09 -15.37
N GLY A 327 11.91 -0.15 -15.73
CA GLY A 327 13.06 0.05 -14.84
C GLY A 327 13.04 -0.83 -13.59
N GLY A 328 12.16 -1.85 -13.55
CA GLY A 328 11.93 -2.71 -12.40
C GLY A 328 10.88 -2.18 -11.42
N VAL A 329 10.29 -1.01 -11.69
CA VAL A 329 9.22 -0.42 -10.88
C VAL A 329 7.89 -1.10 -11.22
N LEU A 330 7.31 -1.80 -10.24
CA LEU A 330 6.05 -2.54 -10.43
C LEU A 330 4.91 -1.69 -10.97
N ARG A 331 4.75 -0.47 -10.43
CA ARG A 331 3.74 0.48 -10.91
C ARG A 331 3.86 0.76 -12.40
N GLU A 332 5.08 0.99 -12.90
CA GLU A 332 5.30 1.32 -14.30
C GLU A 332 5.17 0.08 -15.19
N LEU A 333 5.58 -1.11 -14.73
CA LEU A 333 5.31 -2.38 -15.40
C LEU A 333 3.81 -2.54 -15.68
N VAL A 334 2.98 -2.38 -14.63
CA VAL A 334 1.53 -2.51 -14.74
C VAL A 334 0.93 -1.38 -15.58
N ARG A 335 1.40 -0.14 -15.41
CA ARG A 335 0.90 1.03 -16.13
C ARG A 335 1.16 0.96 -17.64
N ILE A 336 2.37 0.61 -18.06
CA ILE A 336 2.75 0.44 -19.47
C ILE A 336 1.88 -0.64 -20.10
N THR A 337 1.79 -1.80 -19.44
CA THR A 337 1.01 -2.94 -19.94
C THR A 337 -0.48 -2.60 -20.05
N ASN A 338 -1.05 -1.90 -19.07
CA ASN A 338 -2.46 -1.50 -19.11
C ASN A 338 -2.73 -0.52 -20.26
N GLU A 339 -1.83 0.44 -20.52
CA GLU A 339 -1.97 1.34 -21.65
C GLU A 339 -1.92 0.57 -22.99
N CYS A 340 -1.10 -0.48 -23.10
CA CYS A 340 -1.13 -1.41 -24.24
C CYS A 340 -2.50 -2.08 -24.37
N CYS A 341 -3.05 -2.65 -23.29
CA CYS A 341 -4.40 -3.25 -23.31
C CYS A 341 -5.46 -2.24 -23.76
N ARG A 342 -5.38 -0.98 -23.31
CA ARG A 342 -6.33 0.08 -23.71
C ARG A 342 -6.22 0.46 -25.18
N ILE A 343 -5.02 0.38 -25.76
CA ILE A 343 -4.83 0.54 -27.21
C ILE A 343 -5.49 -0.61 -27.95
N CYS A 344 -5.20 -1.86 -27.56
CA CYS A 344 -5.81 -3.04 -28.18
C CYS A 344 -7.34 -3.02 -28.10
N LEU A 345 -7.89 -2.66 -26.94
CA LEU A 345 -9.34 -2.50 -26.75
C LEU A 345 -9.94 -1.42 -27.65
N ARG A 346 -9.24 -0.30 -27.86
CA ARG A 346 -9.69 0.76 -28.79
C ARG A 346 -9.73 0.26 -30.23
N TRP A 347 -8.74 -0.52 -30.65
CA TRP A 347 -8.73 -1.11 -31.99
C TRP A 347 -9.85 -2.13 -32.17
N LEU A 348 -10.07 -3.02 -31.19
CA LEU A 348 -11.17 -3.99 -31.22
C LEU A 348 -12.56 -3.32 -31.14
N LEU A 349 -12.66 -2.09 -30.63
CA LEU A 349 -13.89 -1.31 -30.71
C LEU A 349 -14.15 -0.73 -32.11
N GLN A 350 -13.09 -0.40 -32.85
CA GLN A 350 -13.18 0.14 -34.21
C GLN A 350 -13.38 -0.97 -35.23
N GLU A 351 -12.64 -2.07 -35.08
CA GLU A 351 -12.61 -3.22 -35.98
C GLU A 351 -12.67 -4.52 -35.13
N PRO A 352 -13.87 -5.03 -34.80
CA PRO A 352 -14.04 -6.20 -33.92
C PRO A 352 -13.37 -7.49 -34.42
N GLU A 353 -13.30 -7.66 -35.75
CA GLU A 353 -12.68 -8.80 -36.43
C GLU A 353 -11.14 -8.72 -36.49
N LYS A 354 -10.56 -7.59 -36.06
CA LYS A 354 -9.11 -7.39 -36.12
C LYS A 354 -8.43 -8.35 -35.15
N THR A 355 -7.50 -9.15 -35.67
CA THR A 355 -6.57 -9.88 -34.81
C THR A 355 -5.62 -8.89 -34.17
N VAL A 356 -5.67 -8.77 -32.85
CA VAL A 356 -4.86 -7.81 -32.09
C VAL A 356 -4.10 -8.54 -31.00
N LYS A 357 -2.82 -8.20 -30.87
CA LYS A 357 -1.90 -8.67 -29.83
C LYS A 357 -1.07 -7.49 -29.37
N ILE A 358 -0.54 -7.51 -28.14
CA ILE A 358 0.43 -6.52 -27.69
C ILE A 358 1.78 -6.90 -28.30
N ASP A 359 2.12 -6.24 -29.39
CA ASP A 359 3.41 -6.32 -30.08
C ASP A 359 4.26 -5.07 -29.76
N LEU A 360 5.40 -4.92 -30.44
CA LEU A 360 6.28 -3.76 -30.28
C LEU A 360 5.65 -2.46 -30.76
N ASP A 361 4.78 -2.49 -31.77
CA ASP A 361 4.10 -1.30 -32.29
C ASP A 361 3.08 -0.77 -31.28
N VAL A 362 2.27 -1.65 -30.68
CA VAL A 362 1.36 -1.29 -29.57
C VAL A 362 2.16 -0.71 -28.40
N LEU A 363 3.29 -1.33 -28.05
CA LEU A 363 4.14 -0.88 -26.96
C LEU A 363 4.72 0.51 -27.23
N GLU A 364 5.18 0.78 -28.45
CA GLU A 364 5.71 2.09 -28.82
C GLU A 364 4.65 3.18 -28.65
N ILE A 365 3.43 2.95 -29.13
CA ILE A 365 2.30 3.86 -28.96
C ILE A 365 2.02 4.09 -27.46
N ALA A 366 2.00 3.02 -26.65
CA ALA A 366 1.75 3.09 -25.22
C ALA A 366 2.81 3.94 -24.50
N VAL A 367 4.09 3.67 -24.75
CA VAL A 367 5.21 4.40 -24.16
C VAL A 367 5.16 5.87 -24.58
N ASN A 368 4.84 6.16 -25.84
CA ASN A 368 4.74 7.54 -26.31
C ASN A 368 3.58 8.30 -25.63
N ASN A 369 2.41 7.67 -25.48
CA ASN A 369 1.28 8.25 -24.73
C ASN A 369 1.68 8.59 -23.29
N LEU A 370 2.36 7.66 -22.61
CA LEU A 370 2.81 7.85 -21.23
C LEU A 370 3.88 8.95 -21.11
N ARG A 371 4.84 9.01 -22.04
CA ARG A 371 5.83 10.10 -22.12
C ARG A 371 5.16 11.46 -22.28
N ILE A 372 4.18 11.58 -23.18
CA ILE A 372 3.43 12.83 -23.39
C ILE A 372 2.67 13.22 -22.11
N GLN A 373 2.05 12.27 -21.41
CA GLN A 373 1.37 12.54 -20.14
C GLN A 373 2.36 13.06 -19.08
N MET A 374 3.53 12.44 -18.94
CA MET A 374 4.55 12.86 -17.99
C MET A 374 5.08 14.26 -18.34
N ALA A 375 5.37 14.52 -19.62
CA ALA A 375 5.84 15.82 -20.10
C ALA A 375 4.87 16.97 -19.77
N ARG A 376 3.55 16.72 -19.84
CA ARG A 376 2.54 17.72 -19.46
C ARG A 376 2.61 18.14 -17.99
N THR A 377 2.98 17.21 -17.11
CA THR A 377 3.08 17.48 -15.66
C THR A 377 4.40 18.14 -15.26
N LEU A 378 5.43 17.97 -16.09
CA LEU A 378 6.71 18.64 -15.94
C LEU A 378 6.59 20.04 -16.55
N GLY A 379 6.35 21.06 -15.73
CA GLY A 379 6.42 22.46 -16.20
C GLY A 379 7.71 22.73 -16.98
N LYS A 380 7.69 23.66 -17.95
CA LYS A 380 8.74 23.88 -18.98
C LYS A 380 10.19 23.75 -18.47
N LYS A 381 10.49 24.32 -17.31
CA LYS A 381 11.81 24.32 -16.67
C LYS A 381 12.28 22.94 -16.17
N ARG A 382 11.36 22.09 -15.69
CA ARG A 382 11.66 20.71 -15.27
C ARG A 382 11.76 19.76 -16.46
N TYR A 383 11.01 20.04 -17.52
CA TYR A 383 11.08 19.28 -18.78
C TYR A 383 12.44 19.44 -19.49
N GLU A 384 12.98 20.67 -19.52
CA GLU A 384 14.32 20.94 -20.08
C GLU A 384 15.45 20.20 -19.32
N ILE A 385 15.36 20.16 -17.98
CA ILE A 385 16.30 19.36 -17.16
C ILE A 385 16.11 17.86 -17.44
N TRP A 386 14.87 17.38 -17.54
CA TRP A 386 14.58 15.97 -17.82
C TRP A 386 15.09 15.51 -19.19
N LEU A 387 14.93 16.32 -20.24
CA LEU A 387 15.43 16.03 -21.59
C LEU A 387 16.96 15.93 -21.64
N PHE A 388 17.67 16.83 -20.95
CA PHE A 388 19.13 16.80 -20.83
C PHE A 388 19.65 15.50 -20.19
N TRP A 389 18.91 14.96 -19.22
CA TRP A 389 19.28 13.73 -18.51
C TRP A 389 18.88 12.43 -19.24
N ILE A 390 17.79 12.40 -20.00
CA ILE A 390 17.41 11.21 -20.79
C ILE A 390 18.33 11.00 -21.99
N HIS A 391 18.70 12.08 -22.68
CA HIS A 391 19.57 11.99 -23.86
C HIS A 391 20.98 11.51 -23.51
N SER A 392 21.39 11.60 -22.23
CA SER A 392 22.67 11.11 -21.75
C SER A 392 22.66 9.66 -21.25
N LYS A 393 21.48 9.01 -21.09
CA LYS A 393 21.39 7.70 -20.41
C LYS A 393 20.42 6.65 -20.99
N ASN A 394 19.70 6.89 -22.09
CA ASN A 394 18.82 5.89 -22.74
C ASN A 394 17.82 5.18 -21.77
N CYS A 395 17.39 5.85 -20.69
CA CYS A 395 16.49 5.26 -19.70
C CYS A 395 15.51 6.31 -19.17
N ILE A 396 14.22 5.98 -19.17
CA ILE A 396 13.13 6.91 -18.80
C ILE A 396 13.08 7.15 -17.27
N ILE A 397 13.64 6.24 -16.45
CA ILE A 397 13.27 6.12 -15.02
C ILE A 397 14.49 6.12 -14.07
N GLU A 398 15.69 6.58 -14.46
CA GLU A 398 16.79 6.61 -13.48
C GLU A 398 16.68 7.73 -12.41
N TYR A 399 15.80 8.73 -12.56
CA TYR A 399 15.79 9.89 -11.65
C TYR A 399 14.41 10.48 -11.27
N ILE A 400 13.30 9.76 -11.51
CA ILE A 400 11.97 10.18 -11.03
C ILE A 400 11.56 9.47 -9.71
N VAL A 401 12.41 8.60 -9.19
CA VAL A 401 12.09 7.71 -8.06
C VAL A 401 12.86 8.11 -6.80
#